data_AF-A0A932ZJ40-F1
#
_entry.id   AF-A0A932ZJ40-F1
#
_cell.length_a   1.000
_cell.length_b   1.000
_cell.length_c   1.000
_cell.angle_alpha   90.00
_cell.angle_beta   90.00
_cell.angle_gamma   90.00
#
_symmetry.space_group_name_H-M   'P 1'
#
loop_
_entity.id
_entity.type
_entity.pdbx_description
1 polymer ?
#
loop_
_entity_poly.entity_id
_entity_poly.type
_entity_poly.pdbx_seq_one_letter_code
_entity_poly.pdbx_strand_id
1 'polypeptide(L)'
;MAGGRGLDEFRAKMLTNGHLRCLTDFSDSGEAFPGVQIKGGVSYFLWDAEYNGPCNVTRISGGEEYAQPNRLLGEFDVFVRDERALGILRKVLAKKEPSILELVSGDTPFGIATNFEDWSKKLAAGLIPLHLITRGSRTVGFIKRDHIRKNAAAIDAWKVLVPEAYGAGESFPHQILGKEIVAAPPSVCTQSYLVVSPFQSERAACSFASYYRTRFFRFLVSLRKITQHALRSTYSWVPEQAWNRTWTDELLYEKYGISKEEITFIESIIRPMGESDE
;
A
#
# COMPACT_ATOMS: atom_id res chain seq x y z
N MET A 1 3.37 0.23 14.18
CA MET A 1 3.32 -1.26 14.29
C MET A 1 2.37 -1.82 13.23
N ALA A 2 2.87 -2.35 12.10
CA ALA A 2 2.03 -2.92 11.02
C ALA A 2 2.68 -4.13 10.29
N GLY A 3 3.87 -4.56 10.70
CA GLY A 3 4.66 -5.55 9.97
C GLY A 3 5.30 -6.60 10.88
N GLY A 4 6.10 -7.48 10.28
CA GLY A 4 6.76 -8.60 10.95
C GLY A 4 6.01 -9.90 10.75
N ARG A 5 6.61 -10.81 9.98
CA ARG A 5 6.06 -12.14 9.71
C ARG A 5 6.04 -12.96 11.01
N GLY A 6 4.88 -13.49 11.39
CA GLY A 6 4.71 -14.27 12.61
C GLY A 6 4.58 -13.45 13.90
N LEU A 7 4.47 -12.12 13.81
CA LEU A 7 4.25 -11.23 14.97
C LEU A 7 2.80 -10.82 15.16
N ASP A 8 1.85 -11.53 14.54
CA ASP A 8 0.43 -11.15 14.52
C ASP A 8 -0.17 -11.12 15.93
N GLU A 9 0.05 -12.17 16.73
CA GLU A 9 -0.43 -12.26 18.12
C GLU A 9 0.23 -11.21 19.02
N PHE A 10 1.54 -11.00 18.86
CA PHE A 10 2.27 -9.98 19.60
C PHE A 10 1.72 -8.58 19.31
N ARG A 11 1.50 -8.23 18.03
CA ARG A 11 0.92 -6.93 17.66
C ARG A 11 -0.50 -6.78 18.19
N ALA A 12 -1.35 -7.80 18.02
CA ALA A 12 -2.70 -7.78 18.56
C ALA A 12 -2.67 -7.49 20.07
N LYS A 13 -1.86 -8.25 20.82
CA LYS A 13 -1.68 -8.05 22.27
C LYS A 13 -1.20 -6.64 22.61
N MET A 14 -0.20 -6.12 21.91
CA MET A 14 0.33 -4.78 22.18
C MET A 14 -0.70 -3.68 21.90
N LEU A 15 -1.51 -3.82 20.85
CA LEU A 15 -2.50 -2.80 20.48
C LEU A 15 -3.77 -2.86 21.33
N THR A 16 -4.16 -4.04 21.81
CA THR A 16 -5.47 -4.24 22.47
C THR A 16 -5.40 -4.51 23.97
N ASN A 17 -4.22 -4.63 24.61
CA ASN A 17 -4.18 -5.00 26.03
C ASN A 17 -4.64 -3.90 27.00
N GLY A 18 -4.74 -2.63 26.58
CA GLY A 18 -5.16 -1.51 27.44
C GLY A 18 -4.15 -1.07 28.52
N HIS A 19 -3.01 -1.74 28.64
CA HIS A 19 -1.99 -1.48 29.68
C HIS A 19 -0.88 -0.51 29.23
N LEU A 20 -0.90 -0.06 27.98
CA LEU A 20 0.03 0.95 27.47
C LEU A 20 -0.47 2.36 27.79
N ARG A 21 0.09 2.97 28.86
CA ARG A 21 -0.33 4.29 29.34
C ARG A 21 0.22 5.43 28.49
N CYS A 22 1.51 5.34 28.12
CA CYS A 22 2.19 6.34 27.30
C CYS A 22 2.99 5.65 26.19
N LEU A 23 3.05 6.25 25.01
CA LEU A 23 3.88 5.80 23.89
C LEU A 23 4.52 7.00 23.21
N THR A 24 5.84 7.02 23.12
CA THR A 24 6.58 8.01 22.33
C THR A 24 7.09 7.35 21.06
N ASP A 25 6.69 7.86 19.90
CA ASP A 25 7.06 7.34 18.58
C ASP A 25 7.98 8.31 17.84
N PHE A 26 9.19 7.85 17.50
CA PHE A 26 10.10 8.53 16.60
C PHE A 26 9.96 7.89 15.22
N SER A 27 9.49 8.68 14.25
CA SER A 27 9.37 8.17 12.86
C SER A 27 10.75 7.99 12.22
N ASP A 28 11.70 8.86 12.56
CA ASP A 28 13.13 8.71 12.27
C ASP A 28 13.88 8.33 13.56
N SER A 29 14.55 7.17 13.54
CA SER A 29 15.32 6.71 14.69
C SER A 29 16.51 7.61 15.03
N GLY A 30 17.01 8.37 14.04
CA GLY A 30 18.12 9.31 14.21
C GLY A 30 17.81 10.45 15.19
N GLU A 31 16.54 10.79 15.35
CA GLU A 31 16.08 11.81 16.32
C GLU A 31 16.20 11.32 17.77
N ALA A 32 16.10 10.01 18.01
CA ALA A 32 16.32 9.40 19.33
C ALA A 32 17.78 8.98 19.54
N PHE A 33 18.41 8.46 18.49
CA PHE A 33 19.76 7.90 18.51
C PHE A 33 20.57 8.44 17.33
N PRO A 34 21.24 9.60 17.47
CA PRO A 34 22.03 10.20 16.40
C PRO A 34 23.03 9.21 15.80
N GLY A 35 23.00 9.05 14.47
CA GLY A 35 23.87 8.13 13.72
C GLY A 35 23.34 6.69 13.57
N VAL A 36 22.18 6.35 14.16
CA VAL A 36 21.54 5.04 14.02
C VAL A 36 20.37 5.10 13.04
N GLN A 37 20.42 4.27 11.99
CA GLN A 37 19.34 4.13 11.01
C GLN A 37 18.57 2.83 11.20
N ILE A 38 17.45 2.89 11.94
CA ILE A 38 16.48 1.81 12.09
C ILE A 38 15.30 2.12 11.18
N LYS A 39 15.19 1.38 10.07
CA LYS A 39 14.08 1.53 9.12
C LYS A 39 12.75 1.24 9.83
N GLY A 40 11.83 2.20 9.74
CA GLY A 40 10.55 2.14 10.43
C GLY A 40 10.54 2.82 11.80
N GLY A 41 11.62 3.48 12.21
CA GLY A 41 11.66 4.30 13.42
C GLY A 41 11.78 3.49 14.71
N VAL A 42 11.69 4.19 15.84
CA VAL A 42 11.78 3.60 17.19
C VAL A 42 10.66 4.18 18.06
N SER A 43 10.08 3.36 18.92
CA SER A 43 9.15 3.82 19.93
C SER A 43 9.56 3.29 21.30
N TYR A 44 9.32 4.07 22.35
CA TYR A 44 9.34 3.58 23.73
C TYR A 44 7.96 3.80 24.36
N PHE A 45 7.63 2.99 25.36
CA PHE A 45 6.30 3.04 25.98
C PHE A 45 6.38 2.75 27.47
N LEU A 46 5.39 3.26 28.21
CA LEU A 46 5.13 2.92 29.60
C LEU A 46 4.02 1.86 29.64
N TRP A 47 4.39 0.66 30.08
CA TRP A 47 3.44 -0.40 30.39
C TRP A 47 3.18 -0.42 31.89
N ASP A 48 1.90 -0.43 32.27
CA ASP A 48 1.44 -0.41 33.65
C ASP A 48 0.39 -1.52 33.84
N ALA A 49 0.72 -2.49 34.71
CA ALA A 49 -0.10 -3.68 34.95
C ALA A 49 -1.50 -3.35 35.51
N GLU A 50 -1.60 -2.27 36.28
CA GLU A 50 -2.83 -1.84 36.94
C GLU A 50 -3.62 -0.87 36.06
N TYR A 51 -2.99 -0.29 35.05
CA TYR A 51 -3.64 0.59 34.09
C TYR A 51 -4.47 -0.19 33.08
N ASN A 52 -5.70 0.23 32.84
CA ASN A 52 -6.52 -0.27 31.74
C ASN A 52 -7.28 0.91 31.10
N GLY A 53 -6.81 1.37 29.94
CA GLY A 53 -7.37 2.54 29.30
C GLY A 53 -6.69 2.93 27.98
N PRO A 54 -7.05 4.10 27.43
CA PRO A 54 -6.46 4.61 26.20
C PRO A 54 -5.01 5.09 26.42
N CYS A 55 -4.21 5.13 25.35
CA CYS A 55 -2.81 5.52 25.42
C CYS A 55 -2.61 7.00 25.11
N ASN A 56 -1.76 7.70 25.86
CA ASN A 56 -1.25 9.01 25.43
C ASN A 56 -0.07 8.80 24.49
N VAL A 57 -0.20 9.23 23.24
CA VAL A 57 0.84 9.10 22.22
C VAL A 57 1.53 10.44 22.02
N THR A 58 2.86 10.46 22.05
CA THR A 58 3.67 11.59 21.59
C THR A 58 4.42 11.16 20.35
N ARG A 59 4.13 11.75 19.20
CA ARG A 59 4.92 11.53 17.98
C ARG A 59 5.99 12.60 17.90
N ILE A 60 7.23 12.19 17.68
CA ILE A 60 8.37 13.09 17.44
C ILE A 60 8.74 12.99 15.97
N SER A 61 8.83 14.15 15.32
CA SER A 61 9.13 14.24 13.91
C SER A 61 9.71 15.61 13.58
N GLY A 62 10.95 15.62 13.08
CA GLY A 62 11.65 16.87 12.71
C GLY A 62 11.96 17.76 13.91
N GLY A 63 12.22 17.17 15.09
CA GLY A 63 12.46 17.88 16.34
C GLY A 63 11.21 18.39 17.05
N GLU A 64 10.03 18.24 16.44
CA GLU A 64 8.75 18.71 16.99
C GLU A 64 7.97 17.57 17.66
N GLU A 65 7.32 17.89 18.77
CA GLU A 65 6.44 16.97 19.51
C GLU A 65 4.97 17.18 19.13
N TYR A 66 4.31 16.08 18.77
CA TYR A 66 2.88 16.04 18.45
C TYR A 66 2.15 15.16 19.47
N ALA A 67 1.58 15.81 20.49
CA ALA A 67 0.79 15.17 21.53
C ALA A 67 -0.58 14.72 20.97
N GLN A 68 -0.92 13.47 21.21
CA GLN A 68 -2.12 12.78 20.71
C GLN A 68 -2.73 12.01 21.90
N PRO A 69 -3.54 12.69 22.74
CA PRO A 69 -4.07 12.11 23.97
C PRO A 69 -5.18 11.09 23.70
N ASN A 70 -5.40 10.18 24.65
CA ASN A 70 -6.53 9.24 24.66
C ASN A 70 -6.68 8.38 23.38
N ARG A 71 -5.57 7.91 22.80
CA ARG A 71 -5.55 7.08 21.60
C ARG A 71 -5.93 5.63 21.92
N LEU A 72 -6.92 5.11 21.20
CA LEU A 72 -7.20 3.68 21.15
C LEU A 72 -6.24 3.01 20.17
N LEU A 73 -5.14 2.44 20.69
CA LEU A 73 -4.11 1.83 19.85
C LEU A 73 -4.65 0.67 18.99
N GLY A 74 -5.63 -0.06 19.51
CA GLY A 74 -6.31 -1.18 18.86
C GLY A 74 -7.56 -0.82 18.07
N GLU A 75 -7.77 0.46 17.70
CA GLU A 75 -8.85 0.85 16.79
C GLU A 75 -8.76 0.09 15.46
N PHE A 76 -7.54 -0.23 15.03
CA PHE A 76 -7.26 -1.05 13.87
C PHE A 76 -6.21 -2.12 14.20
N ASP A 77 -6.05 -3.08 13.29
CA ASP A 77 -5.01 -4.13 13.33
C ASP A 77 -3.58 -3.58 13.10
N VAL A 78 -3.48 -2.30 12.79
CA VAL A 78 -2.26 -1.55 12.52
C VAL A 78 -2.30 -0.23 13.29
N PHE A 79 -1.20 0.10 13.96
CA PHE A 79 -1.04 1.42 14.58
C PHE A 79 -0.75 2.50 13.54
N VAL A 80 -1.73 3.39 13.31
CA VAL A 80 -1.59 4.62 12.51
C VAL A 80 -0.98 5.71 13.39
N ARG A 81 0.23 6.16 13.06
CA ARG A 81 1.06 7.02 13.93
C ARG A 81 0.55 8.44 14.11
N ASP A 82 -0.01 9.01 13.05
CA ASP A 82 -0.41 10.42 12.99
C ASP A 82 -1.93 10.55 13.10
N GLU A 83 -2.40 11.32 14.07
CA GLU A 83 -3.81 11.57 14.32
C GLU A 83 -4.50 12.31 13.17
N ARG A 84 -3.78 13.16 12.43
CA ARG A 84 -4.30 13.80 11.21
C ARG A 84 -4.63 12.73 10.16
N ALA A 85 -3.73 11.75 10.02
CA ALA A 85 -3.97 10.64 9.10
C ALA A 85 -5.12 9.74 9.55
N LEU A 86 -5.24 9.53 10.87
CA LEU A 86 -6.35 8.80 11.47
C LEU A 86 -7.70 9.48 11.20
N GLY A 87 -7.76 10.80 11.32
CA GLY A 87 -8.96 11.59 11.00
C GLY A 87 -9.42 11.39 9.55
N ILE A 88 -8.49 11.47 8.60
CA ILE A 88 -8.77 11.21 7.18
C ILE A 88 -9.25 9.76 6.98
N LEU A 89 -8.55 8.78 7.54
CA LEU A 89 -8.92 7.37 7.43
C LEU A 89 -10.34 7.11 7.96
N ARG A 90 -10.70 7.68 9.11
CA ARG A 90 -12.06 7.56 9.68
C ARG A 90 -13.13 8.12 8.74
N LYS A 91 -12.88 9.27 8.09
CA LYS A 91 -13.82 9.84 7.09
C LYS A 91 -14.04 8.90 5.91
N VAL A 92 -12.97 8.28 5.42
CA VAL A 92 -13.04 7.30 4.33
C VAL A 92 -13.83 6.07 4.75
N LEU A 93 -13.49 5.45 5.88
CA LEU A 93 -14.16 4.24 6.37
C LEU A 93 -15.62 4.48 6.78
N ALA A 94 -15.98 5.69 7.20
CA ALA A 94 -17.36 6.05 7.53
C ALA A 94 -18.32 5.94 6.33
N LYS A 95 -17.82 5.98 5.09
CA LYS A 95 -18.63 5.74 3.88
C LYS A 95 -19.04 4.27 3.70
N LYS A 96 -18.40 3.33 4.43
CA LYS A 96 -18.70 1.88 4.40
C LYS A 96 -18.64 1.26 3.01
N GLU A 97 -17.75 1.75 2.17
CA GLU A 97 -17.54 1.22 0.83
C GLU A 97 -16.73 -0.09 0.89
N PRO A 98 -17.00 -1.06 0.00
CA PRO A 98 -16.17 -2.25 -0.12
C PRO A 98 -14.71 -1.88 -0.36
N SER A 99 -13.79 -2.72 0.12
CA SER A 99 -12.36 -2.55 -0.16
C SER A 99 -12.02 -3.11 -1.54
N ILE A 100 -11.04 -2.53 -2.23
CA ILE A 100 -10.48 -3.12 -3.46
C ILE A 100 -9.78 -4.47 -3.21
N LEU A 101 -9.62 -4.87 -1.95
CA LEU A 101 -8.91 -6.09 -1.55
C LEU A 101 -9.39 -7.33 -2.33
N GLU A 102 -10.68 -7.40 -2.65
CA GLU A 102 -11.26 -8.51 -3.43
C GLU A 102 -10.76 -8.57 -4.87
N LEU A 103 -10.33 -7.44 -5.44
CA LEU A 103 -9.74 -7.36 -6.77
C LEU A 103 -8.23 -7.67 -6.77
N VAL A 104 -7.56 -7.50 -5.63
CA VAL A 104 -6.10 -7.63 -5.52
C VAL A 104 -5.71 -9.08 -5.28
N SER A 105 -4.88 -9.66 -6.14
CA SER A 105 -4.38 -11.02 -5.97
C SER A 105 -3.54 -11.18 -4.70
N GLY A 106 -3.43 -12.42 -4.21
CA GLY A 106 -2.35 -12.78 -3.29
C GLY A 106 -0.97 -12.71 -3.97
N ASP A 107 0.08 -12.97 -3.20
CA ASP A 107 1.46 -13.07 -3.70
C ASP A 107 1.60 -14.16 -4.77
N THR A 108 2.55 -14.00 -5.68
CA THR A 108 2.81 -14.91 -6.80
C THR A 108 1.51 -15.20 -7.60
N PRO A 109 0.91 -14.19 -8.25
CA PRO A 109 -0.46 -14.27 -8.78
C PRO A 109 -0.68 -15.44 -9.74
N PHE A 110 0.29 -15.75 -10.59
CA PHE A 110 0.20 -16.83 -11.58
C PHE A 110 1.07 -18.05 -11.25
N GLY A 111 1.63 -18.11 -10.03
CA GLY A 111 2.54 -19.19 -9.62
C GLY A 111 3.96 -19.07 -10.19
N ILE A 112 4.32 -17.91 -10.76
CA ILE A 112 5.63 -17.66 -11.37
C ILE A 112 6.48 -16.78 -10.43
N ALA A 113 7.61 -17.29 -9.96
CA ALA A 113 8.53 -16.56 -9.09
C ALA A 113 9.27 -15.42 -9.83
N THR A 114 9.84 -14.47 -9.09
CA THR A 114 10.58 -13.33 -9.65
C THR A 114 11.83 -13.76 -10.42
N ASN A 115 12.51 -14.83 -10.00
CA ASN A 115 13.72 -15.37 -10.62
C ASN A 115 13.43 -16.41 -11.73
N PHE A 116 12.23 -16.38 -12.32
CA PHE A 116 11.84 -17.33 -13.35
C PHE A 116 12.58 -17.10 -14.68
N GLU A 117 13.18 -18.16 -15.24
CA GLU A 117 14.03 -18.07 -16.44
C GLU A 117 13.44 -18.79 -17.67
N ASP A 118 12.44 -19.66 -17.52
CA ASP A 118 11.84 -20.45 -18.61
C ASP A 118 10.79 -19.65 -19.41
N TRP A 119 11.26 -18.61 -20.09
CA TRP A 119 10.46 -17.74 -20.96
C TRP A 119 11.22 -17.39 -22.25
N SER A 120 10.45 -17.06 -23.29
CA SER A 120 10.99 -16.66 -24.60
C SER A 120 10.94 -15.15 -24.79
N LYS A 121 11.96 -14.58 -25.45
CA LYS A 121 11.94 -13.19 -25.92
C LYS A 121 11.05 -12.98 -27.15
N LYS A 122 10.79 -14.05 -27.91
CA LYS A 122 10.02 -14.00 -29.15
C LYS A 122 8.67 -14.65 -28.94
N LEU A 123 7.63 -14.00 -29.45
CA LEU A 123 6.30 -14.59 -29.53
C LEU A 123 6.33 -15.79 -30.47
N ALA A 124 5.70 -16.88 -30.06
CA ALA A 124 5.50 -18.09 -30.86
C ALA A 124 4.09 -18.63 -30.58
N ALA A 125 3.61 -19.53 -31.45
CA ALA A 125 2.30 -20.14 -31.29
C ALA A 125 2.15 -20.81 -29.91
N GLY A 126 1.04 -20.54 -29.23
CA GLY A 126 0.73 -21.08 -27.89
C GLY A 126 1.40 -20.33 -26.72
N LEU A 127 2.20 -19.30 -26.99
CA LEU A 127 2.75 -18.43 -25.93
C LEU A 127 1.86 -17.22 -25.69
N ILE A 128 1.79 -16.80 -24.42
CA ILE A 128 1.11 -15.58 -23.97
C ILE A 128 2.13 -14.60 -23.36
N PRO A 129 1.86 -13.28 -23.43
CA PRO A 129 2.68 -12.25 -22.78
C PRO A 129 2.90 -12.51 -21.29
N LEU A 130 4.16 -12.40 -20.85
CA LEU A 130 4.60 -12.48 -19.47
C LEU A 130 5.28 -11.16 -19.09
N HIS A 131 4.70 -10.43 -18.14
CA HIS A 131 5.30 -9.24 -17.54
C HIS A 131 6.25 -9.64 -16.40
N LEU A 132 7.51 -9.24 -16.48
CA LEU A 132 8.54 -9.59 -15.50
C LEU A 132 9.51 -8.43 -15.26
N ILE A 133 10.29 -8.52 -14.19
CA ILE A 133 11.45 -7.66 -13.96
C ILE A 133 12.69 -8.51 -14.15
N THR A 134 13.55 -8.15 -15.10
CA THR A 134 14.83 -8.81 -15.34
C THR A 134 15.94 -7.77 -15.36
N ARG A 135 17.03 -8.04 -14.64
CA ARG A 135 18.19 -7.13 -14.50
C ARG A 135 17.81 -5.71 -14.08
N GLY A 136 16.81 -5.59 -13.21
CA GLY A 136 16.30 -4.30 -12.71
C GLY A 136 15.34 -3.58 -13.65
N SER A 137 15.09 -4.10 -14.86
CA SER A 137 14.22 -3.47 -15.86
C SER A 137 12.92 -4.25 -16.07
N ARG A 138 11.82 -3.52 -16.23
CA ARG A 138 10.54 -4.09 -16.65
C ARG A 138 10.69 -4.66 -18.07
N THR A 139 10.22 -5.87 -18.29
CA THR A 139 10.34 -6.58 -19.56
C THR A 139 9.05 -7.34 -19.84
N VAL A 140 8.72 -7.48 -21.11
CA VAL A 140 7.68 -8.39 -21.58
C VAL A 140 8.35 -9.54 -22.32
N GLY A 141 8.19 -10.75 -21.77
CA GLY A 141 8.56 -12.01 -22.40
C GLY A 141 7.31 -12.80 -22.80
N PHE A 142 7.50 -14.08 -23.11
CA PHE A 142 6.42 -14.97 -23.53
C PHE A 142 6.56 -16.34 -22.86
N ILE A 143 5.45 -16.90 -22.39
CA ILE A 143 5.39 -18.20 -21.69
C ILE A 143 4.24 -19.05 -22.24
N LYS A 144 4.36 -20.38 -22.16
CA LYS A 144 3.25 -21.29 -22.51
C LYS A 144 2.09 -21.07 -21.54
N ARG A 145 0.88 -20.95 -22.09
CA ARG A 145 -0.36 -20.81 -21.30
C ARG A 145 -0.52 -21.95 -20.28
N ASP A 146 -0.13 -23.16 -20.63
CA ASP A 146 -0.28 -24.36 -19.78
C ASP A 146 0.64 -24.38 -18.55
N HIS A 147 1.63 -23.47 -18.48
CA HIS A 147 2.43 -23.30 -17.27
C HIS A 147 1.63 -22.65 -16.13
N ILE A 148 0.51 -21.99 -16.44
CA ILE A 148 -0.28 -21.25 -15.46
C ILE A 148 -1.28 -22.16 -14.78
N ARG A 149 -1.10 -22.37 -13.48
CA ARG A 149 -1.98 -23.21 -12.64
C ARG A 149 -2.81 -22.41 -11.63
N LYS A 150 -2.40 -21.17 -11.34
CA LYS A 150 -3.03 -20.29 -10.35
C LYS A 150 -3.66 -19.08 -11.04
N ASN A 151 -4.85 -18.68 -10.57
CA ASN A 151 -5.61 -17.53 -11.08
C ASN A 151 -5.77 -17.55 -12.62
N ALA A 152 -5.98 -18.71 -13.22
CA ALA A 152 -6.04 -18.87 -14.68
C ALA A 152 -7.14 -18.00 -15.33
N ALA A 153 -8.25 -17.76 -14.63
CA ALA A 153 -9.31 -16.86 -15.10
C ALA A 153 -8.83 -15.41 -15.33
N ALA A 154 -7.80 -14.96 -14.61
CA ALA A 154 -7.25 -13.63 -14.80
C ALA A 154 -6.46 -13.51 -16.12
N ILE A 155 -6.00 -14.62 -16.74
CA ILE A 155 -5.23 -14.57 -17.99
C ILE A 155 -5.99 -13.76 -19.05
N ASP A 156 -7.26 -14.11 -19.27
CA ASP A 156 -8.11 -13.55 -20.33
C ASP A 156 -8.93 -12.33 -19.89
N ALA A 157 -8.59 -11.71 -18.76
CA ALA A 157 -9.20 -10.47 -18.28
C ALA A 157 -8.26 -9.26 -18.44
N TRP A 158 -8.85 -8.08 -18.67
CA TRP A 158 -8.12 -6.83 -18.45
C TRP A 158 -7.74 -6.73 -16.97
N LYS A 159 -6.50 -6.32 -16.74
CA LYS A 159 -5.91 -6.28 -15.40
C LYS A 159 -4.95 -5.10 -15.26
N VAL A 160 -4.73 -4.67 -14.03
CA VAL A 160 -3.68 -3.71 -13.69
C VAL A 160 -2.64 -4.43 -12.86
N LEU A 161 -1.39 -4.41 -13.32
CA LEU A 161 -0.24 -4.98 -12.62
C LEU A 161 0.40 -3.88 -11.77
N VAL A 162 0.44 -4.08 -10.46
CA VAL A 162 1.05 -3.14 -9.52
C VAL A 162 2.34 -3.75 -8.97
N PRO A 163 3.46 -3.01 -8.91
CA PRO A 163 4.69 -3.55 -8.36
C PRO A 163 4.50 -4.06 -6.93
N GLU A 164 4.96 -5.28 -6.66
CA GLU A 164 4.88 -5.86 -5.31
C GLU A 164 5.81 -5.10 -4.35
N ALA A 165 7.00 -4.70 -4.81
CA ALA A 165 7.97 -3.96 -4.01
C ALA A 165 8.32 -2.60 -4.64
N TYR A 166 8.36 -1.58 -3.80
CA TYR A 166 8.94 -0.28 -4.12
C TYR A 166 9.44 0.40 -2.85
N GLY A 167 10.70 0.87 -2.87
CA GLY A 167 11.29 1.62 -1.76
C GLY A 167 10.91 3.10 -1.84
N ALA A 168 10.22 3.63 -0.83
CA ALA A 168 9.73 5.01 -0.85
C ALA A 168 10.79 6.08 -0.53
N GLY A 169 12.05 5.69 -0.34
CA GLY A 169 13.13 6.56 0.15
C GLY A 169 12.93 7.00 1.61
N GLU A 170 13.79 7.90 2.07
CA GLU A 170 13.69 8.51 3.42
C GLU A 170 13.19 9.96 3.38
N SER A 171 13.17 10.60 2.21
CA SER A 171 12.77 12.00 2.06
C SER A 171 11.30 12.14 1.70
N PHE A 172 10.63 13.08 2.38
CA PHE A 172 9.31 13.57 1.99
C PHE A 172 9.42 14.57 0.83
N PRO A 173 8.41 14.65 -0.05
CA PRO A 173 7.25 13.75 -0.14
C PRO A 173 7.64 12.38 -0.74
N HIS A 174 7.04 11.30 -0.23
CA HIS A 174 7.40 9.93 -0.58
C HIS A 174 6.68 9.43 -1.84
N GLN A 175 7.39 8.62 -2.64
CA GLN A 175 6.78 7.77 -3.65
C GLN A 175 6.45 6.42 -3.03
N ILE A 176 5.20 6.25 -2.58
CA ILE A 176 4.77 5.08 -1.80
C ILE A 176 4.80 3.78 -2.63
N LEU A 177 4.44 3.88 -3.91
CA LEU A 177 4.27 2.77 -4.84
C LEU A 177 4.99 3.05 -6.16
N GLY A 178 5.39 1.99 -6.85
CA GLY A 178 5.90 2.10 -8.22
C GLY A 178 4.78 2.26 -9.25
N LYS A 179 5.13 2.70 -10.46
CA LYS A 179 4.20 2.86 -11.60
C LYS A 179 3.48 1.54 -11.91
N GLU A 180 2.18 1.55 -12.10
CA GLU A 180 1.42 0.37 -12.52
C GLU A 180 1.58 0.07 -14.02
N ILE A 181 1.02 -1.05 -14.48
CA ILE A 181 0.91 -1.41 -15.90
C ILE A 181 -0.52 -1.84 -16.17
N VAL A 182 -1.21 -1.19 -17.09
CA VAL A 182 -2.47 -1.70 -17.64
C VAL A 182 -2.13 -2.81 -18.64
N ALA A 183 -2.55 -4.04 -18.37
CA ALA A 183 -2.20 -5.20 -19.18
C ALA A 183 -3.42 -5.79 -19.90
N ALA A 184 -3.30 -5.91 -21.22
CA ALA A 184 -4.31 -6.50 -22.09
C ALA A 184 -4.39 -8.03 -21.90
N PRO A 185 -5.57 -8.64 -22.04
CA PRO A 185 -5.69 -10.09 -22.15
C PRO A 185 -5.29 -10.58 -23.56
N PRO A 186 -4.70 -11.78 -23.71
CA PRO A 186 -4.21 -12.63 -22.63
C PRO A 186 -2.86 -12.10 -22.08
N SER A 187 -2.66 -12.16 -20.76
CA SER A 187 -1.36 -11.82 -20.16
C SER A 187 -1.22 -12.36 -18.74
N VAL A 188 0.03 -12.57 -18.34
CA VAL A 188 0.42 -12.98 -16.98
C VAL A 188 1.61 -12.16 -16.48
N CYS A 189 1.97 -12.31 -15.20
CA CYS A 189 3.13 -11.67 -14.61
C CYS A 189 3.86 -12.58 -13.62
N THR A 190 5.13 -12.27 -13.35
CA THR A 190 5.88 -12.87 -12.24
C THR A 190 5.43 -12.31 -10.89
N GLN A 191 5.96 -12.87 -9.80
CA GLN A 191 5.80 -12.42 -8.42
C GLN A 191 6.24 -10.96 -8.18
N SER A 192 6.97 -10.36 -9.12
CA SER A 192 7.36 -8.95 -9.05
C SER A 192 6.17 -7.98 -9.05
N TYR A 193 4.97 -8.47 -9.37
CA TYR A 193 3.73 -7.72 -9.39
C TYR A 193 2.64 -8.43 -8.62
N LEU A 194 1.69 -7.66 -8.09
CA LEU A 194 0.34 -8.12 -7.81
C LEU A 194 -0.58 -7.80 -8.99
N VAL A 195 -1.67 -8.54 -9.09
CA VAL A 195 -2.68 -8.37 -10.13
C VAL A 195 -3.93 -7.77 -9.50
N VAL A 196 -4.43 -6.67 -10.06
CA VAL A 196 -5.76 -6.13 -9.78
C VAL A 196 -6.68 -6.50 -10.95
N SER A 197 -7.69 -7.33 -10.69
CA SER A 197 -8.55 -7.91 -11.72
C SER A 197 -9.84 -8.48 -11.10
N PRO A 198 -10.89 -8.78 -11.89
CA PRO A 198 -11.01 -8.55 -13.33
C PRO A 198 -11.59 -7.17 -13.68
N PHE A 199 -11.13 -6.58 -14.78
CA PHE A 199 -11.78 -5.45 -15.42
C PHE A 199 -12.49 -5.88 -16.70
N GLN A 200 -13.66 -5.30 -16.96
CA GLN A 200 -14.49 -5.65 -18.12
C GLN A 200 -13.96 -5.06 -19.44
N SER A 201 -13.12 -4.04 -19.39
CA SER A 201 -12.57 -3.36 -20.56
C SER A 201 -11.26 -2.65 -20.22
N GLU A 202 -10.51 -2.29 -21.25
CA GLU A 202 -9.35 -1.38 -21.13
C GLU A 202 -9.72 -0.10 -20.41
N ARG A 203 -10.87 0.52 -20.76
CA ARG A 203 -11.35 1.75 -20.12
C ARG A 203 -11.55 1.58 -18.61
N ALA A 204 -12.07 0.43 -18.18
CA ALA A 204 -12.24 0.14 -16.76
C ALA A 204 -10.89 -0.06 -16.04
N ALA A 205 -9.94 -0.75 -16.68
CA ALA A 205 -8.58 -0.89 -16.14
C ALA A 205 -7.84 0.46 -16.07
N CYS A 206 -7.98 1.31 -17.09
CA CYS A 206 -7.45 2.68 -17.09
C CYS A 206 -8.11 3.56 -16.03
N SER A 207 -9.41 3.37 -15.77
CA SER A 207 -10.10 4.05 -14.66
C SER A 207 -9.48 3.67 -13.31
N PHE A 208 -9.22 2.39 -13.05
CA PHE A 208 -8.47 1.97 -11.85
C PHE A 208 -7.05 2.54 -11.83
N ALA A 209 -6.33 2.53 -12.95
CA ALA A 209 -4.97 3.08 -13.03
C ALA A 209 -4.94 4.58 -12.69
N SER A 210 -5.93 5.36 -13.15
CA SER A 210 -6.05 6.77 -12.74
C SER A 210 -6.28 6.92 -11.23
N TYR A 211 -7.09 6.04 -10.63
CA TYR A 211 -7.30 6.02 -9.19
C TYR A 211 -6.02 5.68 -8.42
N TYR A 212 -5.28 4.65 -8.85
CA TYR A 212 -3.99 4.26 -8.28
C TYR A 212 -2.95 5.41 -8.30
N ARG A 213 -3.00 6.25 -9.33
CA ARG A 213 -2.12 7.42 -9.50
C ARG A 213 -2.53 8.65 -8.68
N THR A 214 -3.64 8.62 -7.96
CA THR A 214 -3.99 9.71 -7.03
C THR A 214 -3.13 9.67 -5.75
N ARG A 215 -2.82 10.84 -5.19
CA ARG A 215 -2.22 10.92 -3.86
C ARG A 215 -3.16 10.35 -2.81
N PHE A 216 -4.48 10.54 -2.95
CA PHE A 216 -5.47 9.94 -2.07
C PHE A 216 -5.31 8.41 -1.95
N PHE A 217 -5.23 7.70 -3.08
CA PHE A 217 -5.02 6.24 -3.07
C PHE A 217 -3.72 5.88 -2.35
N ARG A 218 -2.61 6.50 -2.74
CA ARG A 218 -1.29 6.21 -2.18
C ARG A 218 -1.17 6.60 -0.72
N PHE A 219 -1.89 7.63 -0.29
CA PHE A 219 -1.99 8.02 1.10
C PHE A 219 -2.58 6.90 1.94
N LEU A 220 -3.73 6.35 1.55
CA LEU A 220 -4.36 5.23 2.27
C LEU A 220 -3.45 3.99 2.34
N VAL A 221 -2.78 3.67 1.23
CA VAL A 221 -1.78 2.59 1.18
C VAL A 221 -0.61 2.88 2.12
N SER A 222 -0.13 4.12 2.20
CA SER A 222 1.00 4.51 3.05
C SER A 222 0.75 4.24 4.53
N LEU A 223 -0.51 4.29 4.97
CA LEU A 223 -0.87 4.06 6.37
C LEU A 223 -0.63 2.61 6.81
N ARG A 224 -0.55 1.66 5.86
CA ARG A 224 -0.24 0.25 6.11
C ARG A 224 1.15 -0.16 5.58
N LYS A 225 1.68 0.55 4.59
CA LYS A 225 2.94 0.20 3.91
C LYS A 225 4.16 0.64 4.72
N ILE A 226 4.59 -0.18 5.68
CA ILE A 226 5.80 0.08 6.48
C ILE A 226 7.09 -0.30 5.75
N THR A 227 7.08 -1.38 4.96
CA THR A 227 8.27 -1.87 4.28
C THR A 227 8.21 -1.57 2.77
N GLN A 228 9.26 -1.95 2.04
CA GLN A 228 9.26 -1.86 0.58
C GLN A 228 8.12 -2.67 -0.07
N HIS A 229 7.70 -3.76 0.57
CA HIS A 229 6.66 -4.67 0.07
C HIS A 229 5.25 -4.09 0.27
N ALA A 230 4.45 -4.13 -0.79
CA ALA A 230 3.06 -3.72 -0.89
C ALA A 230 2.20 -4.94 -1.24
N LEU A 231 2.10 -5.86 -0.29
CA LEU A 231 1.27 -7.07 -0.40
C LEU A 231 -0.24 -6.74 -0.38
N ARG A 232 -1.09 -7.73 -0.65
CA ARG A 232 -2.57 -7.59 -0.66
C ARG A 232 -3.09 -6.83 0.55
N SER A 233 -2.66 -7.18 1.76
CA SER A 233 -3.11 -6.54 3.03
C SER A 233 -2.74 -5.06 3.16
N THR A 234 -1.83 -4.53 2.34
CA THR A 234 -1.48 -3.10 2.33
C THR A 234 -2.62 -2.26 1.73
N TYR A 235 -3.48 -2.86 0.91
CA TYR A 235 -4.59 -2.19 0.25
C TYR A 235 -5.92 -2.27 1.03
N SER A 236 -5.94 -2.85 2.23
CA SER A 236 -7.18 -3.14 2.97
C SER A 236 -8.09 -1.92 3.20
N TRP A 237 -7.53 -0.73 3.37
CA TRP A 237 -8.29 0.50 3.61
C TRP A 237 -8.62 1.29 2.35
N VAL A 238 -8.27 0.78 1.17
CA VAL A 238 -8.53 1.47 -0.09
C VAL A 238 -9.94 1.12 -0.58
N PRO A 239 -10.87 2.07 -0.63
CA PRO A 239 -12.24 1.82 -1.05
C PRO A 239 -12.35 1.58 -2.56
N GLU A 240 -13.22 0.66 -2.95
CA GLU A 240 -13.61 0.42 -4.33
C GLU A 240 -14.33 1.64 -4.91
N GLN A 241 -14.05 1.92 -6.18
CA GLN A 241 -14.62 3.03 -6.92
C GLN A 241 -15.36 2.51 -8.15
N ALA A 242 -16.15 3.39 -8.78
CA ALA A 242 -16.68 3.09 -10.10
C ALA A 242 -15.55 3.13 -11.14
N TRP A 243 -15.38 2.04 -11.89
CA TRP A 243 -14.37 1.90 -12.95
C TRP A 243 -14.84 2.47 -14.29
N ASN A 244 -15.43 3.67 -14.27
CA ASN A 244 -16.09 4.28 -15.44
C ASN A 244 -15.65 5.71 -15.77
N ARG A 245 -14.63 6.22 -15.07
CA ARG A 245 -14.15 7.61 -15.20
C ARG A 245 -12.67 7.73 -14.89
N THR A 246 -12.06 8.85 -15.28
CA THR A 246 -10.75 9.21 -14.76
C THR A 246 -10.91 9.76 -13.35
N TRP A 247 -10.26 9.12 -12.38
CA TRP A 247 -10.21 9.58 -11.00
C TRP A 247 -9.07 10.58 -10.82
N THR A 248 -9.35 11.67 -10.11
CA THR A 248 -8.37 12.68 -9.73
C THR A 248 -8.38 12.88 -8.22
N ASP A 249 -7.34 13.51 -7.68
CA ASP A 249 -7.25 13.84 -6.25
C ASP A 249 -8.43 14.72 -5.83
N GLU A 250 -8.81 15.71 -6.64
CA GLU A 250 -9.91 16.65 -6.35
C GLU A 250 -11.26 15.93 -6.21
N LEU A 251 -11.58 15.03 -7.13
CA LEU A 251 -12.82 14.24 -7.09
C LEU A 251 -12.91 13.37 -5.83
N LEU A 252 -11.77 12.83 -5.39
CA LEU A 252 -11.71 11.98 -4.20
C LEU A 252 -11.78 12.83 -2.93
N TYR A 253 -11.07 13.94 -2.87
CA TYR A 253 -11.11 14.85 -1.73
C TYR A 253 -12.53 15.39 -1.50
N GLU A 254 -13.23 15.78 -2.56
CA GLU A 254 -14.64 16.17 -2.48
C GLU A 254 -15.51 15.02 -1.98
N LYS A 255 -15.39 13.82 -2.60
CA LYS A 255 -16.18 12.64 -2.24
C LYS A 255 -16.09 12.28 -0.75
N TYR A 256 -14.90 12.35 -0.17
CA TYR A 256 -14.65 11.98 1.22
C TYR A 256 -14.68 13.14 2.21
N GLY A 257 -14.95 14.37 1.75
CA GLY A 257 -15.01 15.55 2.63
C GLY A 257 -13.66 15.86 3.28
N ILE A 258 -12.59 15.75 2.50
CA ILE A 258 -11.22 16.04 2.93
C ILE A 258 -11.04 17.56 2.96
N SER A 259 -10.66 18.12 4.10
CA SER A 259 -10.52 19.57 4.29
C SER A 259 -9.25 20.11 3.62
N LYS A 260 -9.13 21.42 3.47
CA LYS A 260 -7.93 22.05 2.87
C LYS A 260 -6.65 21.74 3.66
N GLU A 261 -6.76 21.67 4.99
CA GLU A 261 -5.67 21.35 5.90
C GLU A 261 -5.24 19.88 5.74
N GLU A 262 -6.21 18.97 5.62
CA GLU A 262 -5.96 17.55 5.36
C GLU A 262 -5.38 17.31 3.96
N ILE A 263 -5.86 18.03 2.93
CA ILE A 263 -5.29 18.00 1.58
C ILE A 263 -3.82 18.44 1.62
N THR A 264 -3.54 19.58 2.26
CA THR A 264 -2.17 20.10 2.42
C THR A 264 -1.28 19.07 3.11
N PHE A 265 -1.80 18.39 4.15
CA PHE A 265 -1.09 17.32 4.81
C PHE A 265 -0.80 16.13 3.87
N ILE A 266 -1.80 15.61 3.15
CA ILE A 266 -1.63 14.51 2.18
C ILE A 266 -0.58 14.88 1.12
N GLU A 267 -0.63 16.10 0.60
CA GLU A 267 0.29 16.56 -0.44
C GLU A 267 1.72 16.78 0.08
N SER A 268 1.87 17.15 1.36
CA SER A 268 3.19 17.26 2.00
C SER A 268 3.90 15.91 2.14
N ILE A 269 3.14 14.81 2.21
CA ILE A 269 3.69 13.48 2.47
C ILE A 269 3.71 12.56 1.24
N ILE A 270 2.80 12.76 0.29
CA ILE A 270 2.68 11.93 -0.91
C ILE A 270 3.12 12.70 -2.15
N ARG A 271 4.15 12.17 -2.82
CA ARG A 271 4.64 12.76 -4.07
C ARG A 271 3.57 12.62 -5.17
N PRO A 272 3.38 13.64 -6.02
CA PRO A 272 2.63 13.46 -7.26
C PRO A 272 3.25 12.33 -8.10
N MET A 273 2.41 11.59 -8.80
CA MET A 273 2.82 10.56 -9.75
C MET A 273 2.34 11.01 -11.11
N GLY A 274 3.26 11.49 -11.95
CA GLY A 274 2.96 12.02 -13.28
C GLY A 274 3.13 10.97 -14.38
N GLU A 275 2.69 11.30 -15.60
CA GLU A 275 2.94 10.45 -16.78
C GLU A 275 4.42 10.42 -17.17
N SER A 276 5.20 11.42 -16.76
CA SER A 276 6.60 11.66 -17.15
C SER A 276 7.66 11.04 -16.22
N ASP A 277 7.27 10.29 -15.19
CA ASP A 277 8.24 9.56 -14.35
C ASP A 277 8.59 8.21 -15.03
N GLU A 278 9.41 8.29 -16.09
CA GLU A 278 10.16 7.16 -16.69
C GLU A 278 11.65 7.34 -16.49
#